data_AF-A0ABD1UBD3-F1
#
_entry.id   AF-A0ABD1UBD3-F1
#
_cell.length_a   1.000
_cell.length_b   1.000
_cell.length_c   1.000
_cell.angle_alpha   90.00
_cell.angle_beta   90.00
_cell.angle_gamma   90.00
#
_symmetry.space_group_name_H-M   'P 1'
#
loop_
_entity.id
_entity.type
_entity.pdbx_description
1 polymer ?
#
loop_
_entity_poly.entity_id
_entity_poly.type
_entity_poly.pdbx_seq_one_letter_code
_entity_poly.pdbx_strand_id
1 'polypeptide(L)'
;MCIKLYKKKEDIAVWQKLSDNSYYKKLDTPDIYPAKCDDGTEPDSAWYTPLRPCVVATNPNYKKVALKSILKWPQRLLSALERVSDVRGGSDGAFKHGNSK
;
A
#
# COMPACT_ATOMS: atom_id res chain seq x y z
N MET A 1 -0.40 -17.35 -7.16
CA MET A 1 -0.36 -16.45 -5.99
C MET A 1 0.61 -15.31 -6.28
N CYS A 2 0.20 -14.04 -6.14
CA CYS A 2 0.95 -12.84 -6.61
C CYS A 2 2.11 -12.40 -5.70
N ILE A 3 2.63 -13.31 -4.90
CA ILE A 3 3.72 -13.11 -3.95
C ILE A 3 4.73 -14.24 -4.13
N LYS A 4 6.01 -13.93 -3.93
CA LYS A 4 7.10 -14.91 -3.93
C LYS A 4 7.76 -14.94 -2.54
N LEU A 5 8.29 -16.09 -2.15
CA LEU A 5 9.09 -16.19 -0.94
C LEU A 5 10.35 -15.33 -1.13
N TYR A 6 10.56 -14.36 -0.23
CA TYR A 6 11.74 -13.49 -0.27
C TYR A 6 12.87 -14.06 0.55
N LYS A 7 12.57 -14.44 1.80
CA LYS A 7 13.54 -15.04 2.72
C LYS A 7 12.79 -15.80 3.80
N LYS A 8 13.36 -16.92 4.24
CA LYS A 8 12.93 -17.65 5.44
C LYS A 8 14.14 -17.76 6.38
N LYS A 9 13.95 -17.46 7.66
CA LYS A 9 14.95 -17.69 8.71
C LYS A 9 14.22 -18.25 9.92
N GLU A 10 14.64 -19.45 10.36
CA GLU A 10 13.98 -20.18 11.46
C GLU A 10 12.46 -20.29 11.18
N ASP A 11 11.64 -19.78 12.07
CA ASP A 11 10.17 -19.83 11.99
C ASP A 11 9.54 -18.62 11.29
N ILE A 12 10.36 -17.68 10.79
CA ILE A 12 9.87 -16.45 10.13
C ILE A 12 10.08 -16.54 8.62
N ALA A 13 8.97 -16.41 7.87
CA ALA A 13 8.97 -16.32 6.42
C ALA A 13 8.48 -14.93 5.96
N VAL A 14 9.27 -14.29 5.10
CA VAL A 14 8.91 -13.01 4.46
C VAL A 14 8.51 -13.29 3.02
N TRP A 15 7.32 -12.83 2.65
CA TRP A 15 6.78 -12.93 1.30
C TRP A 15 6.76 -11.55 0.65
N GLN A 16 7.25 -11.46 -0.58
CA GLN A 16 7.35 -10.22 -1.32
C GLN A 16 6.32 -10.20 -2.46
N LYS A 17 5.59 -9.09 -2.57
CA LYS A 17 4.75 -8.76 -3.73
C LYS A 17 5.58 -8.75 -5.00
N LEU A 18 5.04 -9.32 -6.08
CA LEU A 18 5.66 -9.23 -7.39
C LEU A 18 5.62 -7.77 -7.87
N SER A 19 6.71 -7.29 -8.48
CA SER A 19 6.81 -5.94 -9.04
C SER A 19 6.12 -5.81 -10.41
N ASP A 20 5.92 -6.94 -11.10
CA ASP A 20 5.26 -6.96 -12.40
C ASP A 20 3.74 -6.97 -12.23
N ASN A 21 3.09 -5.91 -12.73
CA ASN A 21 1.64 -5.75 -12.70
C ASN A 21 0.90 -6.73 -13.61
N SER A 22 1.56 -7.34 -14.60
CA SER A 22 0.95 -8.33 -15.49
C SER A 22 0.37 -9.52 -14.72
N TYR A 23 1.03 -9.92 -13.64
CA TYR A 23 0.63 -11.07 -12.84
C TYR A 23 -0.65 -10.79 -12.02
N TYR A 24 -0.92 -9.53 -11.66
CA TYR A 24 -2.13 -9.15 -10.92
C TYR A 24 -3.37 -9.09 -11.81
N LYS A 25 -3.23 -9.00 -13.15
CA LYS A 25 -4.36 -9.13 -14.07
C LYS A 25 -5.02 -10.51 -13.99
N LYS A 26 -4.26 -11.52 -13.56
CA LYS A 26 -4.82 -12.86 -13.32
C LYS A 26 -5.84 -12.84 -12.18
N LEU A 27 -5.71 -11.93 -11.21
CA LEU A 27 -6.67 -11.80 -10.11
C LEU A 27 -8.03 -11.22 -10.55
N ASP A 28 -8.14 -10.70 -11.77
CA ASP A 28 -9.40 -10.23 -12.32
C ASP A 28 -10.30 -11.39 -12.82
N THR A 29 -9.80 -12.64 -12.85
CA THR A 29 -10.63 -13.79 -13.19
C THR A 29 -11.51 -14.21 -12.02
N PRO A 30 -12.75 -14.66 -12.28
CA PRO A 30 -13.60 -15.26 -11.26
C PRO A 30 -12.89 -16.45 -10.57
N ASP A 31 -13.28 -16.73 -9.33
CA ASP A 31 -12.85 -17.90 -8.53
C ASP A 31 -11.38 -17.91 -8.05
N ILE A 32 -10.63 -16.80 -8.17
CA ILE A 32 -9.30 -16.67 -7.56
C ILE A 32 -9.37 -16.05 -6.17
N TYR A 33 -8.79 -16.74 -5.18
CA TYR A 33 -8.69 -16.28 -3.81
C TYR A 33 -7.23 -16.15 -3.34
N PRO A 34 -6.84 -15.03 -2.67
CA PRO A 34 -7.61 -13.80 -2.49
C PRO A 34 -7.79 -13.02 -3.81
N ALA A 35 -8.95 -12.41 -3.98
CA ALA A 35 -9.28 -11.62 -5.17
C ALA A 35 -8.53 -10.28 -5.19
N LYS A 36 -8.60 -9.56 -6.31
CA LYS A 36 -8.16 -8.16 -6.35
C LYS A 36 -9.09 -7.30 -5.50
N CYS A 37 -8.53 -6.33 -4.78
CA CYS A 37 -9.37 -5.39 -4.02
C CYS A 37 -10.18 -4.51 -4.97
N ASP A 38 -11.46 -4.33 -4.66
CA ASP A 38 -12.35 -3.37 -5.30
C ASP A 38 -12.39 -2.04 -4.54
N ASP A 39 -13.06 -1.05 -5.11
CA ASP A 39 -13.32 0.25 -4.46
C ASP A 39 -14.56 0.21 -3.54
N GLY A 40 -15.01 -1.00 -3.14
CA GLY A 40 -16.24 -1.21 -2.37
C GLY A 40 -16.14 -0.87 -0.88
N THR A 41 -14.97 -0.47 -0.39
CA THR A 41 -14.79 0.07 0.96
C THR A 41 -14.89 1.58 0.92
N GLU A 42 -15.89 2.13 1.62
CA GLU A 42 -16.08 3.57 1.75
C GLU A 42 -14.83 4.21 2.39
N PRO A 43 -14.15 5.14 1.70
CA PRO A 43 -12.87 5.69 2.14
C PRO A 43 -12.98 6.48 3.45
N ASP A 44 -14.17 7.01 3.75
CA ASP A 44 -14.46 7.78 4.97
C ASP A 44 -14.82 6.89 6.17
N SER A 45 -14.98 5.57 5.97
CA SER A 45 -15.13 4.59 7.05
C SER A 45 -13.79 4.38 7.77
N ALA A 46 -13.42 5.36 8.60
CA ALA A 46 -12.14 5.37 9.30
C ALA A 46 -12.02 4.28 10.37
N TRP A 47 -13.13 3.88 10.99
CA TRP A 47 -13.16 2.92 12.10
C TRP A 47 -14.12 1.77 11.78
N TYR A 48 -13.81 0.58 12.28
CA TYR A 48 -14.63 -0.64 12.16
C TYR A 48 -14.82 -1.22 10.75
N THR A 49 -14.08 -0.76 9.75
CA THR A 49 -14.05 -1.40 8.42
C THR A 49 -13.42 -2.80 8.53
N PRO A 50 -14.16 -3.89 8.26
CA PRO A 50 -13.64 -5.23 8.40
C PRO A 50 -12.52 -5.50 7.39
N LEU A 51 -11.49 -6.23 7.83
CA LEU A 51 -10.41 -6.66 6.93
C LEU A 51 -10.97 -7.63 5.89
N ARG A 52 -10.76 -7.30 4.61
CA ARG A 52 -11.15 -8.15 3.47
C ARG A 52 -9.93 -8.91 2.94
N PRO A 53 -10.05 -10.20 2.63
CA PRO A 53 -8.97 -10.98 2.04
C PRO A 53 -8.82 -10.66 0.55
N CYS A 54 -8.20 -9.52 0.24
CA CYS A 54 -7.95 -9.06 -1.13
C CYS A 54 -6.53 -8.55 -1.33
N VAL A 55 -6.07 -8.46 -2.58
CA VAL A 55 -4.73 -8.02 -2.95
C VAL A 55 -4.77 -6.76 -3.82
N VAL A 56 -4.09 -5.70 -3.35
CA VAL A 56 -3.83 -4.49 -4.14
C VAL A 56 -2.52 -4.62 -4.93
N ALA A 57 -2.58 -4.37 -6.25
CA ALA A 57 -1.43 -4.32 -7.12
C ALA A 57 -0.50 -3.13 -6.80
N THR A 58 0.78 -3.26 -7.15
CA THR A 58 1.75 -2.17 -6.96
C THR A 58 1.58 -1.10 -8.04
N ASN A 59 1.49 0.18 -7.67
CA ASN A 59 1.55 1.24 -8.67
C ASN A 59 3.03 1.62 -8.93
N PRO A 60 3.54 1.48 -10.16
CA PRO A 60 4.94 1.80 -10.48
C PRO A 60 5.28 3.29 -10.31
N ASN A 61 4.26 4.16 -10.23
CA ASN A 61 4.46 5.59 -9.98
C ASN A 61 4.87 5.89 -8.54
N TYR A 62 4.57 4.99 -7.58
CA TYR A 62 4.93 5.20 -6.18
C TYR A 62 6.36 4.74 -5.89
N LYS A 63 7.32 5.67 -5.94
CA LYS A 63 8.74 5.40 -5.70
C LYS A 63 9.15 5.64 -4.25
N LYS A 64 8.50 6.54 -3.51
CA LYS A 64 8.78 6.85 -2.09
C LYS A 64 8.09 5.89 -1.11
N VAL A 65 7.26 4.96 -1.60
CA VAL A 65 6.64 3.91 -0.77
C VAL A 65 7.53 2.65 -0.66
N ALA A 66 8.66 2.61 -1.38
CA ALA A 66 9.59 1.49 -1.26
C ALA A 66 10.36 1.53 0.07
N LEU A 67 10.64 0.37 0.65
CA LEU A 67 11.26 0.24 1.97
C LEU A 67 12.57 1.03 2.13
N LYS A 68 13.33 1.21 1.04
CA LYS A 68 14.60 1.95 1.02
C LYS A 68 14.43 3.47 0.89
N SER A 69 13.31 3.93 0.34
CA SER A 69 13.04 5.36 0.07
C SER A 69 12.12 6.00 1.12
N ILE A 70 11.42 5.17 1.91
CA ILE A 70 10.63 5.66 3.04
C ILE A 70 11.57 6.18 4.14
N LEU A 71 11.27 7.38 4.65
CA LEU A 71 11.95 7.95 5.80
C LEU A 71 11.81 7.07 7.04
N LYS A 72 12.86 7.05 7.86
CA LYS A 72 12.81 6.38 9.16
C LYS A 72 11.85 7.12 10.10
N TRP A 73 11.37 6.38 11.09
CA TRP A 73 10.71 6.99 12.23
C TRP A 73 11.75 7.78 13.05
N PRO A 74 11.44 8.98 13.58
CA PRO A 74 10.15 9.67 13.58
C PRO A 74 9.89 10.62 12.39
N GLN A 75 10.88 10.91 11.54
CA GLN A 75 10.74 11.88 10.43
C GLN A 75 9.59 11.56 9.47
N ARG A 76 9.23 10.28 9.32
CA ARG A 76 8.07 9.83 8.54
C ARG A 76 6.76 10.50 8.95
N LEU A 77 6.58 10.88 10.22
CA LEU A 77 5.36 11.49 10.74
C LEU A 77 5.06 12.84 10.07
N LEU A 78 6.11 13.58 9.69
CA LEU A 78 6.02 14.93 9.12
C LEU A 78 6.05 14.92 7.59
N SER A 79 6.09 13.75 6.96
CA SER A 79 6.23 13.63 5.51
C SER A 79 4.99 12.98 4.91
N ALA A 80 4.36 13.67 3.96
CA ALA A 80 3.23 13.12 3.23
C ALA A 80 3.65 11.87 2.45
N LEU A 81 2.80 10.84 2.49
CA LEU A 81 2.92 9.70 1.59
C LEU A 81 2.57 10.12 0.16
N GLU A 82 3.21 9.50 -0.83
CA GLU A 82 2.86 9.73 -2.24
C GLU A 82 1.38 9.46 -2.55
N ARG A 83 0.75 8.52 -1.84
CA ARG A 83 -0.67 8.19 -2.05
C ARG A 83 -1.64 9.33 -1.73
N VAL A 84 -1.19 10.35 -1.00
CA VAL A 84 -2.01 11.54 -0.73
C VAL A 84 -2.40 12.24 -2.05
N SER A 85 -1.58 12.15 -3.11
CA SER A 85 -1.93 12.74 -4.41
C SER A 85 -3.03 12.01 -5.17
N ASP A 86 -3.34 10.76 -4.80
CA ASP A 86 -4.39 9.99 -5.48
C ASP A 86 -5.80 10.45 -5.04
N VAL A 87 -5.89 11.05 -3.84
CA VAL A 87 -7.13 11.56 -3.29
C VAL A 87 -7.41 12.94 -3.90
N ARG A 88 -8.60 13.14 -4.47
CA ARG A 88 -9.02 14.43 -5.00
C ARG A 88 -8.99 15.48 -3.88
N GLY A 89 -8.22 16.55 -4.06
CA GLY A 89 -8.02 17.58 -3.04
C GLY A 89 -7.00 17.22 -1.95
N GLY A 90 -6.36 16.05 -2.04
CA GLY A 90 -5.25 15.67 -1.16
C GLY A 90 -4.04 16.58 -1.36
N SER A 91 -3.45 17.05 -0.25
CA SER A 91 -2.30 17.94 -0.24
C SER A 91 -1.31 17.54 0.85
N ASP A 92 -0.03 17.79 0.61
CA ASP A 92 1.03 17.59 1.61
C ASP A 92 1.10 18.71 2.66
N GLY A 93 0.30 19.78 2.49
CA GLY A 93 0.35 20.97 3.35
C GLY A 93 0.05 20.70 4.82
N ALA A 94 -0.87 19.78 5.11
CA ALA A 94 -1.24 19.42 6.49
C ALA A 94 -0.07 18.79 7.27
N PHE A 95 0.86 18.11 6.57
CA PHE A 95 2.02 17.48 7.20
C PHE A 95 3.12 18.50 7.56
N LYS A 96 3.05 19.73 7.03
CA LYS A 96 4.03 20.80 7.24
C LYS A 96 3.66 21.78 8.37
N HIS A 97 2.47 21.64 8.96
CA HIS A 97 1.91 22.62 9.91
C HIS A 97 2.69 22.73 11.24
N GLY A 98 3.47 21.71 11.61
CA GLY A 98 4.22 21.68 12.89
C GLY A 98 5.50 22.53 12.94
N ASN A 99 5.91 23.16 11.82
CA ASN A 99 7.13 23.98 11.77
C ASN A 99 6.87 25.49 11.91
N SER A 100 5.62 25.90 12.08
CA SER A 100 5.27 27.28 12.43
C SER A 100 5.44 27.45 13.94
N LYS A 101 6.61 27.91 14.35
CA LYS A 101 6.86 28.40 15.71
C LYS A 101 7.14 29.89 15.67
#